data_AF-A0A7C6F7Q2-F1
#
_entry.id   AF-A0A7C6F7Q2-F1
#
_cell.length_a   1.000
_cell.length_b   1.000
_cell.length_c   1.000
_cell.angle_alpha   90.00
_cell.angle_beta   90.00
_cell.angle_gamma   90.00
#
_symmetry.space_group_name_H-M   'P 1'
#
loop_
_entity.id
_entity.type
_entity.pdbx_description
1 polymer ?
#
loop_
_entity_poly.entity_id
_entity_poly.type
_entity_poly.pdbx_seq_one_letter_code
_entity_poly.pdbx_strand_id
1 'polypeptide(L)'
;TFFASIQYLHIVPQLVREPDRSVGRRNDPFGGDFLEQVAKTPEKTQKARLRRIQEALRVAVPQLQEIELWRDVRGTPHLRGKYAHWRPQGAWQTEEQFSDGTLRLMGLLWGVMDKQGPLLLEEPELSLHPEIVRVLPQMLAKVQRRTGRQIFLSTHSPDLLRDEGIGLDEVLLFFPGTEGTEVKTAASQQEVRHLLEGGLSLAEAVIPRTKPEQAGQLALFGDE
;
A
#
# COMPACT_ATOMS: atom_id res chain seq x y z
N THR A 1 -24.46 0.45 -7.46
CA THR A 1 -24.43 -0.99 -7.81
C THR A 1 -23.17 -1.60 -7.24
N PHE A 2 -23.11 -2.93 -7.00
CA PHE A 2 -21.98 -3.59 -6.31
C PHE A 2 -20.62 -3.31 -6.98
N PHE A 3 -20.50 -3.54 -8.29
CA PHE A 3 -19.24 -3.31 -9.01
C PHE A 3 -18.76 -1.85 -8.96
N ALA A 4 -19.66 -0.88 -8.94
CA ALA A 4 -19.31 0.53 -8.80
C ALA A 4 -18.78 0.89 -7.41
N SER A 5 -18.89 0.00 -6.42
CA SER A 5 -18.31 0.18 -5.08
C SER A 5 -16.90 -0.41 -4.94
N ILE A 6 -16.42 -1.16 -5.94
CA ILE A 6 -15.06 -1.69 -5.94
C ILE A 6 -14.09 -0.52 -6.08
N GLN A 7 -13.09 -0.48 -5.21
CA GLN A 7 -12.02 0.51 -5.26
C GLN A 7 -10.71 -0.19 -5.59
N TYR A 8 -9.97 0.36 -6.53
CA TYR A 8 -8.59 -0.04 -6.82
C TYR A 8 -7.66 1.07 -6.36
N LEU A 9 -6.53 0.70 -5.76
CA LEU A 9 -5.56 1.63 -5.20
C LEU A 9 -4.13 1.21 -5.56
N HIS A 10 -3.44 2.06 -6.31
CA HIS A 10 -2.02 2.00 -6.60
C HIS A 10 -1.42 3.40 -6.49
N ILE A 11 -1.19 3.86 -5.25
CA ILE A 11 -0.73 5.25 -5.04
C ILE A 11 0.61 5.49 -5.73
N VAL A 12 0.62 6.41 -6.69
CA VAL A 12 1.84 6.89 -7.36
C VAL A 12 2.22 8.24 -6.73
N PRO A 13 3.28 8.31 -5.91
CA PRO A 13 3.68 9.53 -5.22
C PRO A 13 3.79 10.76 -6.12
N GLN A 14 4.31 10.59 -7.33
CA GLN A 14 4.51 11.65 -8.30
C GLN A 14 3.18 12.30 -8.72
N LEU A 15 2.09 11.52 -8.82
CA LEU A 15 0.76 12.07 -9.12
C LEU A 15 0.14 12.77 -7.90
N VAL A 16 0.44 12.30 -6.69
CA VAL A 16 -0.01 12.95 -5.45
C VAL A 16 0.65 14.33 -5.29
N ARG A 17 1.91 14.47 -5.69
CA ARG A 17 2.68 15.73 -5.62
C ARG A 17 2.24 16.79 -6.63
N GLU A 18 1.40 16.44 -7.60
CA GLU A 18 0.96 17.34 -8.67
C GLU A 18 -0.56 17.60 -8.56
N PRO A 19 -1.02 18.35 -7.53
CA PRO A 19 -2.44 18.59 -7.31
C PRO A 19 -3.14 19.26 -8.49
N ASP A 20 -2.43 20.05 -9.29
CA ASP A 20 -2.99 20.69 -10.49
C ASP A 20 -3.39 19.67 -11.59
N ARG A 21 -2.80 18.46 -11.60
CA ARG A 21 -3.19 17.38 -12.53
C ARG A 21 -4.45 16.63 -12.10
N SER A 22 -4.92 16.86 -10.87
CA SER A 22 -6.09 16.20 -10.29
C SER A 22 -7.44 16.76 -10.76
N VAL A 23 -7.44 17.96 -11.36
CA VAL A 23 -8.66 18.68 -11.74
C VAL A 23 -9.52 17.81 -12.67
N GLY A 24 -10.70 17.44 -12.19
CA GLY A 24 -11.68 16.64 -12.94
C GLY A 24 -11.55 15.12 -12.77
N ARG A 25 -10.51 14.61 -12.13
CA ARG A 25 -10.39 13.17 -11.80
C ARG A 25 -11.20 12.86 -10.53
N ARG A 26 -11.93 11.75 -10.56
CA ARG A 26 -12.67 11.24 -9.41
C ARG A 26 -12.37 9.76 -9.27
N ASN A 27 -12.01 9.35 -8.05
CA ASN A 27 -11.57 7.99 -7.74
C ASN A 27 -10.39 7.58 -8.63
N ASP A 28 -9.37 8.44 -8.73
CA ASP A 28 -8.18 8.11 -9.51
C ASP A 28 -7.46 6.94 -8.83
N PRO A 29 -7.37 5.77 -9.47
CA PRO A 29 -6.72 4.60 -8.91
C PRO A 29 -5.27 4.87 -8.49
N PHE A 30 -4.63 5.84 -9.14
CA PHE A 30 -3.22 6.15 -8.94
C PHE A 30 -2.96 7.25 -7.90
N GLY A 31 -4.01 7.72 -7.22
CA GLY A 31 -3.92 8.72 -6.15
C GLY A 31 -3.83 10.17 -6.63
N GLY A 32 -4.02 10.43 -7.92
CA GLY A 32 -4.00 11.80 -8.46
C GLY A 32 -5.01 12.74 -7.80
N ASP A 33 -6.18 12.24 -7.37
CA ASP A 33 -7.19 13.02 -6.64
C ASP A 33 -7.13 12.84 -5.12
N PHE A 34 -6.06 12.23 -4.57
CA PHE A 34 -5.96 11.91 -3.14
C PHE A 34 -6.15 13.14 -2.23
N LEU A 35 -5.44 14.23 -2.50
CA LEU A 35 -5.54 15.47 -1.70
C LEU A 35 -6.95 16.06 -1.75
N GLU A 36 -7.60 15.98 -2.91
CA GLU A 36 -8.96 16.43 -3.14
C GLU A 36 -9.98 15.54 -2.41
N GLN A 37 -9.77 14.22 -2.38
CA GLN A 37 -10.58 13.28 -1.61
C GLN A 37 -10.49 13.57 -0.10
N VAL A 38 -9.27 13.83 0.41
CA VAL A 38 -9.06 14.25 1.79
C VAL A 38 -9.82 15.55 2.05
N ALA A 39 -9.66 16.54 1.17
CA ALA A 39 -10.27 17.87 1.31
C ALA A 39 -11.80 17.88 1.24
N LYS A 40 -12.41 17.00 0.44
CA LYS A 40 -13.87 16.87 0.31
C LYS A 40 -14.52 16.05 1.42
N THR A 41 -13.73 15.31 2.20
CA THR A 41 -14.26 14.51 3.30
C THR A 41 -14.80 15.41 4.42
N PRO A 42 -15.99 15.13 5.00
CA PRO A 42 -16.56 15.94 6.06
C PRO A 42 -15.57 16.17 7.21
N GLU A 43 -15.45 17.41 7.66
CA GLU A 43 -14.37 17.87 8.56
C GLU A 43 -14.15 16.97 9.79
N LYS A 44 -15.24 16.55 10.46
CA LYS A 44 -15.16 15.65 11.62
C LYS A 44 -14.52 14.30 11.26
N THR A 45 -14.89 13.73 10.12
CA THR A 45 -14.36 12.46 9.62
C THR A 45 -12.93 12.62 9.14
N GLN A 46 -12.65 13.70 8.40
CA GLN A 46 -11.32 14.04 7.90
C GLN A 46 -10.33 14.16 9.06
N LYS A 47 -10.63 14.98 10.08
CA LYS A 47 -9.78 15.15 11.27
C LYS A 47 -9.57 13.84 12.03
N ALA A 48 -10.62 13.02 12.20
CA ALA A 48 -10.50 11.72 12.86
C ALA A 48 -9.62 10.73 12.07
N ARG A 49 -9.71 10.73 10.73
CA ARG A 49 -8.86 9.92 9.85
C ARG A 49 -7.41 10.40 9.88
N LEU A 50 -7.17 11.69 9.68
CA LEU A 50 -5.82 12.27 9.73
C LEU A 50 -5.13 12.03 11.07
N ARG A 51 -5.85 12.12 12.19
CA ARG A 51 -5.29 11.78 13.51
C ARG A 51 -4.83 10.33 13.59
N ARG A 52 -5.65 9.38 13.14
CA ARG A 52 -5.28 7.95 13.12
C ARG A 52 -4.11 7.67 12.18
N ILE A 53 -4.09 8.32 11.03
CA ILE A 53 -2.99 8.22 10.06
C ILE A 53 -1.71 8.78 10.67
N GLN A 54 -1.76 9.93 11.33
CA GLN A 54 -0.61 10.50 12.03
C GLN A 54 -0.09 9.57 13.13
N GLU A 55 -0.98 8.98 13.93
CA GLU A 55 -0.60 8.02 14.98
C GLU A 55 0.10 6.78 14.37
N ALA A 56 -0.40 6.25 13.25
CA ALA A 56 0.23 5.13 12.55
C ALA A 56 1.54 5.52 11.86
N LEU A 57 1.59 6.66 11.18
CA LEU A 57 2.78 7.15 10.48
C LEU A 57 3.93 7.45 11.42
N ARG A 58 3.69 7.88 12.66
CA ARG A 58 4.76 8.07 13.66
C ARG A 58 5.55 6.78 13.94
N VAL A 59 4.97 5.61 13.71
CA VAL A 59 5.69 4.33 13.83
C VAL A 59 6.67 4.15 12.66
N ALA A 60 6.25 4.51 11.45
CA ALA A 60 7.07 4.38 10.24
C ALA A 60 8.04 5.55 10.02
N VAL A 61 7.67 6.74 10.46
CA VAL A 61 8.40 8.01 10.31
C VAL A 61 8.37 8.75 11.65
N PRO A 62 9.21 8.35 12.63
CA PRO A 62 9.17 8.91 13.99
C PRO A 62 9.38 10.42 14.08
N GLN A 63 10.04 11.01 13.07
CA GLN A 63 10.29 12.44 13.00
C GLN A 63 9.02 13.22 12.62
N LEU A 64 7.99 12.60 12.05
CA LEU A 64 6.75 13.27 11.65
C LEU A 64 5.84 13.48 12.85
N GLN A 65 5.79 14.72 13.35
CA GLN A 65 5.06 15.06 14.57
C GLN A 65 3.59 15.35 14.30
N GLU A 66 3.28 16.13 13.26
CA GLU A 66 1.93 16.59 12.98
C GLU A 66 1.64 16.46 11.49
N ILE A 67 0.40 16.18 11.12
CA ILE A 67 -0.09 16.18 9.73
C ILE A 67 -1.37 17.00 9.69
N GLU A 68 -1.47 17.93 8.74
CA GLU A 68 -2.69 18.67 8.51
C GLU A 68 -2.97 18.90 7.04
N LEU A 69 -4.26 19.07 6.75
CA LEU A 69 -4.72 19.58 5.47
C LEU A 69 -4.68 21.10 5.53
N TRP A 70 -4.04 21.71 4.53
CA TRP A 70 -3.96 23.14 4.35
C TRP A 70 -4.38 23.51 2.92
N ARG A 71 -4.78 24.75 2.67
CA ARG A 71 -5.06 25.27 1.34
C ARG A 71 -4.14 26.43 1.03
N ASP A 72 -3.58 26.44 -0.18
CA ASP A 72 -2.73 27.53 -0.63
C ASP A 72 -3.52 28.81 -0.95
N VAL A 73 -2.81 29.84 -1.44
CA VAL A 73 -3.41 31.12 -1.84
C VAL A 73 -4.41 31.00 -2.99
N ARG A 74 -4.34 29.92 -3.78
CA ARG A 74 -5.26 29.60 -4.88
C ARG A 74 -6.45 28.75 -4.41
N GLY A 75 -6.42 28.29 -3.16
CA GLY A 75 -7.41 27.39 -2.59
C GLY A 75 -7.15 25.91 -2.87
N THR A 76 -6.02 25.56 -3.48
CA THR A 76 -5.62 24.17 -3.78
C THR A 76 -5.32 23.44 -2.47
N PRO A 77 -5.88 22.23 -2.24
CA PRO A 77 -5.61 21.47 -1.03
C PRO A 77 -4.23 20.80 -1.07
N HIS A 78 -3.53 20.87 0.06
CA HIS A 78 -2.20 20.30 0.29
C HIS A 78 -2.17 19.57 1.63
N LEU A 79 -1.33 18.54 1.74
CA LEU A 79 -1.05 17.88 3.01
C LEU A 79 0.34 18.29 3.47
N ARG A 80 0.44 18.88 4.65
CA ARG A 80 1.73 19.24 5.23
C ARG A 80 1.98 18.53 6.55
N GLY A 81 3.25 18.22 6.76
CA GLY A 81 3.77 17.47 7.89
C GLY A 81 4.80 18.29 8.63
N LYS A 82 4.70 18.36 9.95
CA LYS A 82 5.71 19.02 10.80
C LYS A 82 6.74 17.99 11.23
N TYR A 83 7.98 18.17 10.81
CA TYR A 83 9.08 17.29 11.19
C TYR A 83 9.82 17.81 12.42
N ALA A 84 10.20 16.88 13.30
CA ALA A 84 11.12 17.14 14.40
C ALA A 84 12.42 17.71 13.83
N HIS A 85 12.75 18.93 14.24
CA HIS A 85 13.98 19.60 13.85
C HIS A 85 14.72 20.06 15.09
N TRP A 86 16.04 20.15 15.01
CA TRP A 86 16.88 20.65 16.10
C TRP A 86 16.63 22.15 16.38
N ARG A 87 16.04 22.88 15.42
CA ARG A 87 15.58 24.27 15.62
C ARG A 87 14.15 24.31 16.18
N PRO A 88 13.83 25.28 17.07
CA PRO A 88 12.60 25.30 17.87
C PRO A 88 11.29 25.37 17.08
N GLN A 89 11.32 25.77 15.80
CA GLN A 89 10.18 25.64 14.91
C GLN A 89 10.50 24.52 13.91
N GLY A 90 9.87 23.36 14.11
CA GLY A 90 9.96 22.25 13.15
C GLY A 90 9.62 22.73 11.75
N ALA A 91 10.34 22.22 10.74
CA ALA A 91 10.08 22.58 9.36
C ALA A 91 8.80 21.87 8.90
N TRP A 92 7.80 22.66 8.47
CA TRP A 92 6.68 22.14 7.73
C TRP A 92 7.14 21.73 6.34
N GLN A 93 6.79 20.51 5.95
CA GLN A 93 7.04 19.95 4.65
C GLN A 93 5.71 19.64 3.98
N THR A 94 5.54 19.95 2.71
CA THR A 94 4.34 19.58 1.94
C THR A 94 4.49 18.18 1.35
N GLU A 95 3.43 17.66 0.73
CA GLU A 95 3.45 16.39 0.01
C GLU A 95 4.55 16.31 -1.05
N GLU A 96 4.96 17.45 -1.64
CA GLU A 96 6.07 17.54 -2.60
C GLU A 96 7.40 17.05 -2.00
N GLN A 97 7.57 17.20 -0.69
CA GLN A 97 8.80 16.91 0.04
C GLN A 97 8.75 15.56 0.78
N PHE A 98 7.58 14.96 0.92
CA PHE A 98 7.44 13.65 1.56
C PHE A 98 8.12 12.57 0.74
N SER A 99 8.68 11.55 1.41
CA SER A 99 9.20 10.37 0.72
C SER A 99 8.07 9.60 0.03
N ASP A 100 8.42 8.86 -1.03
CA ASP A 100 7.49 8.00 -1.76
C ASP A 100 6.74 7.03 -0.83
N GLY A 101 7.46 6.40 0.10
CA GLY A 101 6.88 5.51 1.10
C GLY A 101 5.91 6.21 2.06
N THR A 102 6.16 7.47 2.43
CA THR A 102 5.24 8.23 3.29
C THR A 102 3.92 8.49 2.56
N LEU A 103 3.97 8.95 1.31
CA LEU A 103 2.77 9.20 0.50
C LEU A 103 1.99 7.91 0.22
N ARG A 104 2.67 6.82 -0.14
CA ARG A 104 2.05 5.49 -0.33
C ARG A 104 1.37 5.01 0.94
N LEU A 105 2.05 5.07 2.08
CA LEU A 105 1.47 4.64 3.36
C LEU A 105 0.28 5.51 3.77
N MET A 106 0.35 6.83 3.57
CA MET A 106 -0.78 7.74 3.82
C MET A 106 -2.00 7.38 2.97
N GLY A 107 -1.79 7.19 1.66
CA GLY A 107 -2.88 6.82 0.75
C GLY A 107 -3.46 5.45 1.06
N LEU A 108 -2.62 4.45 1.39
CA LEU A 108 -3.06 3.13 1.86
C LEU A 108 -3.92 3.25 3.11
N LEU A 109 -3.41 3.91 4.16
CA LEU A 109 -4.12 4.06 5.43
C LEU A 109 -5.43 4.83 5.26
N TRP A 110 -5.45 5.83 4.38
CA TRP A 110 -6.68 6.53 4.05
C TRP A 110 -7.69 5.62 3.32
N GLY A 111 -7.23 4.89 2.30
CA GLY A 111 -8.05 4.01 1.48
C GLY A 111 -8.70 2.88 2.28
N VAL A 112 -7.96 2.25 3.20
CA VAL A 112 -8.49 1.15 4.05
C VAL A 112 -9.51 1.65 5.08
N MET A 113 -9.50 2.95 5.43
CA MET A 113 -10.48 3.56 6.32
C MET A 113 -11.79 3.93 5.63
N ASP A 114 -11.85 3.81 4.30
CA ASP A 114 -13.11 3.90 3.57
C ASP A 114 -13.91 2.60 3.69
N LYS A 115 -15.24 2.72 3.67
CA LYS A 115 -16.16 1.61 4.02
C LYS A 115 -16.90 1.02 2.82
N GLN A 116 -16.54 1.40 1.60
CA GLN A 116 -17.31 1.02 0.42
C GLN A 116 -16.63 -0.11 -0.36
N GLY A 117 -17.37 -1.20 -0.57
CA GLY A 117 -17.05 -2.31 -1.47
C GLY A 117 -15.70 -3.00 -1.27
N PRO A 118 -15.38 -4.00 -2.11
CA PRO A 118 -14.05 -4.60 -2.14
C PRO A 118 -12.95 -3.57 -2.41
N LEU A 119 -11.79 -3.75 -1.78
CA LEU A 119 -10.57 -2.96 -2.02
C LEU A 119 -9.54 -3.83 -2.73
N LEU A 120 -9.03 -3.35 -3.87
CA LEU A 120 -7.94 -3.96 -4.62
C LEU A 120 -6.70 -3.10 -4.41
N LEU A 121 -5.63 -3.68 -3.87
CA LEU A 121 -4.37 -3.01 -3.57
C LEU A 121 -3.29 -3.53 -4.51
N GLU A 122 -2.70 -2.66 -5.29
CA GLU A 122 -1.59 -3.04 -6.17
C GLU A 122 -0.26 -2.75 -5.49
N GLU A 123 0.48 -3.80 -5.15
CA GLU A 123 1.80 -3.75 -4.50
C GLU A 123 1.88 -2.66 -3.40
N PRO A 124 1.02 -2.74 -2.36
CA PRO A 124 0.95 -1.72 -1.31
C PRO A 124 2.26 -1.57 -0.53
N GLU A 125 3.19 -2.52 -0.65
CA GLU A 125 4.52 -2.50 -0.04
C GLU A 125 5.55 -1.59 -0.73
N LEU A 126 5.31 -1.16 -1.97
CA LEU A 126 6.32 -0.45 -2.75
C LEU A 126 6.81 0.80 -2.01
N SER A 127 8.13 1.03 -2.05
CA SER A 127 8.81 2.13 -1.37
C SER A 127 8.68 2.15 0.17
N LEU A 128 8.10 1.13 0.79
CA LEU A 128 8.04 0.98 2.24
C LEU A 128 9.25 0.21 2.77
N HIS A 129 9.59 0.49 4.03
CA HIS A 129 10.62 -0.26 4.73
C HIS A 129 10.14 -1.71 5.00
N PRO A 130 10.98 -2.74 4.83
CA PRO A 130 10.61 -4.15 5.04
C PRO A 130 9.87 -4.44 6.36
N GLU A 131 10.33 -3.86 7.47
CA GLU A 131 9.66 -4.03 8.78
C GLU A 131 8.23 -3.45 8.83
N ILE A 132 7.94 -2.43 8.01
CA ILE A 132 6.58 -1.90 7.87
C ILE A 132 5.75 -2.83 6.97
N VAL A 133 6.35 -3.37 5.91
CA VAL A 133 5.69 -4.32 5.01
C VAL A 133 5.20 -5.56 5.78
N ARG A 134 6.04 -6.10 6.67
CA ARG A 134 5.73 -7.28 7.49
C ARG A 134 4.48 -7.14 8.37
N VAL A 135 4.12 -5.91 8.76
CA VAL A 135 2.93 -5.69 9.61
C VAL A 135 1.66 -5.38 8.81
N LEU A 136 1.76 -5.17 7.49
CA LEU A 136 0.61 -4.88 6.64
C LEU A 136 -0.45 -5.99 6.66
N PRO A 137 -0.13 -7.29 6.56
CA PRO A 137 -1.15 -8.34 6.59
C PRO A 137 -2.03 -8.28 7.85
N GLN A 138 -1.41 -8.18 9.03
CA GLN A 138 -2.15 -8.06 10.29
C GLN A 138 -2.98 -6.78 10.37
N MET A 139 -2.46 -5.66 9.87
CA MET A 139 -3.20 -4.41 9.81
C MET A 139 -4.46 -4.55 8.94
N LEU A 140 -4.31 -5.12 7.74
CA LEU A 140 -5.41 -5.33 6.80
C LEU A 140 -6.44 -6.34 7.34
N ALA A 141 -6.00 -7.43 7.95
CA ALA A 141 -6.87 -8.40 8.62
C ALA A 141 -7.69 -7.74 9.75
N LYS A 142 -7.09 -6.84 10.55
CA LYS A 142 -7.81 -6.07 11.58
C LYS A 142 -8.84 -5.11 10.99
N VAL A 143 -8.54 -4.49 9.84
CA VAL A 143 -9.51 -3.64 9.12
C VAL A 143 -10.66 -4.51 8.62
N GLN A 144 -10.37 -5.61 7.94
CA GLN A 144 -11.36 -6.54 7.40
C GLN A 144 -12.32 -7.03 8.50
N ARG A 145 -11.81 -7.46 9.67
CA ARG A 145 -12.65 -7.92 10.79
C ARG A 145 -13.55 -6.82 11.35
N ARG A 146 -13.09 -5.57 11.34
CA ARG A 146 -13.83 -4.41 11.89
C ARG A 146 -14.90 -3.87 10.94
N THR A 147 -14.66 -3.95 9.63
CA THR A 147 -15.51 -3.31 8.61
C THR A 147 -16.29 -4.31 7.77
N GLY A 148 -15.90 -5.58 7.75
CA GLY A 148 -16.39 -6.58 6.82
C GLY A 148 -15.90 -6.36 5.38
N ARG A 149 -14.97 -5.42 5.16
CA ARG A 149 -14.48 -5.07 3.82
C ARG A 149 -13.58 -6.16 3.28
N GLN A 150 -13.88 -6.68 2.09
CA GLN A 150 -13.00 -7.60 1.38
C GLN A 150 -11.80 -6.85 0.80
N ILE A 151 -10.60 -7.39 0.98
CA ILE A 151 -9.35 -6.79 0.51
C ILE A 151 -8.62 -7.84 -0.32
N PHE A 152 -8.22 -7.46 -1.53
CA PHE A 152 -7.32 -8.24 -2.38
C PHE A 152 -6.05 -7.41 -2.56
N LEU A 153 -4.90 -8.05 -2.54
CA LEU A 153 -3.63 -7.38 -2.82
C LEU A 153 -2.77 -8.22 -3.77
N SER A 154 -2.09 -7.55 -4.70
CA SER A 154 -0.96 -8.12 -5.42
C SER A 154 0.33 -7.81 -4.68
N THR A 155 1.32 -8.70 -4.78
CA THR A 155 2.61 -8.52 -4.12
C THR A 155 3.68 -9.37 -4.80
N HIS A 156 4.88 -8.82 -4.87
CA HIS A 156 6.12 -9.57 -5.15
C HIS A 156 7.05 -9.63 -3.93
N SER A 157 6.62 -9.08 -2.79
CA SER A 157 7.46 -8.92 -1.62
C SER A 157 7.47 -10.16 -0.74
N PRO A 158 8.64 -10.80 -0.54
CA PRO A 158 8.77 -11.85 0.46
C PRO A 158 8.47 -11.33 1.87
N ASP A 159 8.74 -10.04 2.15
CA ASP A 159 8.50 -9.45 3.47
C ASP A 159 7.02 -9.41 3.82
N LEU A 160 6.12 -9.24 2.85
CA LEU A 160 4.68 -9.28 3.10
C LEU A 160 4.24 -10.70 3.48
N LEU A 161 4.79 -11.71 2.80
CA LEU A 161 4.47 -13.14 2.98
C LEU A 161 5.13 -13.78 4.20
N ARG A 162 5.90 -13.02 5.00
CA ARG A 162 6.52 -13.52 6.23
C ARG A 162 5.57 -13.58 7.42
N ASP A 163 4.39 -12.97 7.32
CA ASP A 163 3.42 -13.02 8.42
C ASP A 163 2.79 -14.41 8.52
N GLU A 164 2.97 -15.07 9.67
CA GLU A 164 2.43 -16.42 9.94
C GLU A 164 0.90 -16.46 10.04
N GLY A 165 0.25 -15.29 10.13
CA GLY A 165 -1.21 -15.18 10.13
C GLY A 165 -1.85 -15.36 8.75
N ILE A 166 -1.05 -15.45 7.68
CA ILE A 166 -1.52 -15.65 6.31
C ILE A 166 -1.83 -17.15 6.09
N GLY A 167 -3.09 -17.45 5.81
CA GLY A 167 -3.57 -18.77 5.41
C GLY A 167 -3.10 -19.17 4.01
N LEU A 168 -2.92 -20.48 3.79
CA LEU A 168 -2.49 -21.00 2.49
C LEU A 168 -3.59 -20.91 1.42
N ASP A 169 -4.85 -20.83 1.84
CA ASP A 169 -6.02 -20.69 0.98
C ASP A 169 -6.27 -19.25 0.54
N GLU A 170 -5.71 -18.25 1.24
CA GLU A 170 -5.77 -16.84 0.84
C GLU A 170 -4.59 -16.40 -0.07
N VAL A 171 -3.57 -17.26 -0.26
CA VAL A 171 -2.47 -16.99 -1.18
C VAL A 171 -2.71 -17.65 -2.53
N LEU A 172 -2.80 -16.82 -3.58
CA LEU A 172 -2.95 -17.24 -4.96
C LEU A 172 -1.62 -17.04 -5.71
N LEU A 173 -1.09 -18.13 -6.26
CA LEU A 173 0.12 -18.16 -7.08
C LEU A 173 -0.26 -18.09 -8.55
N PHE A 174 0.39 -17.19 -9.28
CA PHE A 174 0.15 -16.92 -10.70
C PHE A 174 1.33 -17.49 -11.50
N PHE A 175 1.04 -18.45 -12.37
CA PHE A 175 2.02 -19.12 -13.22
C PHE A 175 1.79 -18.72 -14.69
N PRO A 176 2.72 -17.99 -15.31
CA PRO A 176 2.65 -17.70 -16.75
C PRO A 176 2.78 -19.00 -17.55
N GLY A 177 1.80 -19.28 -18.40
CA GLY A 177 1.81 -20.39 -19.36
C GLY A 177 1.70 -19.87 -20.80
N THR A 178 1.72 -20.79 -21.77
CA THR A 178 1.67 -20.45 -23.19
C THR A 178 0.32 -19.85 -23.63
N GLU A 179 -0.78 -20.29 -23.00
CA GLU A 179 -2.16 -19.89 -23.34
C GLU A 179 -2.79 -18.95 -22.28
N GLY A 180 -1.96 -18.34 -21.43
CA GLY A 180 -2.42 -17.44 -20.36
C GLY A 180 -1.85 -17.79 -19.00
N THR A 181 -2.47 -17.28 -17.93
CA THR A 181 -1.97 -17.46 -16.56
C THR A 181 -2.80 -18.50 -15.82
N GLU A 182 -2.13 -19.52 -15.29
CA GLU A 182 -2.73 -20.49 -14.38
C GLU A 182 -2.66 -19.95 -12.94
N VAL A 183 -3.78 -19.99 -12.22
CA VAL A 183 -3.84 -19.54 -10.82
C VAL A 183 -4.10 -20.73 -9.91
N LYS A 184 -3.23 -20.93 -8.92
CA LYS A 184 -3.35 -22.00 -7.92
C LYS A 184 -3.22 -21.43 -6.52
N THR A 185 -3.99 -21.93 -5.56
CA THR A 185 -3.77 -21.58 -4.16
C THR A 185 -2.46 -22.19 -3.67
N ALA A 186 -1.75 -21.53 -2.75
CA ALA A 186 -0.62 -22.12 -2.06
C ALA A 186 -1.03 -23.42 -1.35
N ALA A 187 -2.26 -23.44 -0.81
CA ALA A 187 -2.85 -24.64 -0.23
C ALA A 187 -2.89 -25.82 -1.22
N SER A 188 -3.14 -25.63 -2.51
CA SER A 188 -3.20 -26.73 -3.48
C SER A 188 -1.83 -27.35 -3.84
N GLN A 189 -0.73 -26.69 -3.47
CA GLN A 189 0.62 -27.10 -3.83
C GLN A 189 1.21 -28.04 -2.77
N GLN A 190 1.29 -29.34 -3.08
CA GLN A 190 1.84 -30.34 -2.16
C GLN A 190 3.24 -29.97 -1.67
N GLU A 191 4.10 -29.50 -2.58
CA GLU A 191 5.47 -29.16 -2.25
C GLU A 191 5.57 -27.90 -1.36
N VAL A 192 4.67 -26.92 -1.50
CA VAL A 192 4.59 -25.78 -0.54
C VAL A 192 4.30 -26.30 0.86
N ARG A 193 3.35 -27.23 1.01
CA ARG A 193 3.02 -27.81 2.32
C ARG A 193 4.22 -28.56 2.93
N HIS A 194 4.90 -29.39 2.14
CA HIS A 194 6.07 -30.12 2.61
C HIS A 194 7.21 -29.18 3.07
N LEU A 195 7.43 -28.05 2.37
CA LEU A 195 8.43 -27.07 2.76
C LEU A 195 8.07 -26.38 4.08
N LEU A 196 6.80 -26.04 4.27
CA LEU A 196 6.30 -25.46 5.53
C LEU A 196 6.41 -26.46 6.69
N GLU A 197 6.07 -27.74 6.47
CA GLU A 197 6.27 -28.83 7.43
C GLU A 197 7.76 -29.01 7.79
N GLY A 198 8.66 -28.74 6.84
CA GLY A 198 10.11 -28.71 7.02
C GLY A 198 10.64 -27.47 7.74
N GLY A 199 9.77 -26.52 8.13
CA GLY A 199 10.13 -25.33 8.90
C GLY A 199 10.50 -24.09 8.07
N LEU A 200 10.31 -24.12 6.75
CA LEU A 200 10.46 -22.92 5.92
C LEU A 200 9.27 -21.97 6.09
N SER A 201 9.51 -20.68 5.89
CA SER A 201 8.45 -19.68 5.85
C SER A 201 7.62 -19.78 4.57
N LEU A 202 6.41 -19.23 4.59
CA LEU A 202 5.55 -19.14 3.41
C LEU A 202 6.25 -18.41 2.26
N ALA A 203 6.92 -17.30 2.55
CA ALA A 203 7.71 -16.55 1.59
C ALA A 203 8.77 -17.42 0.89
N GLU A 204 9.55 -18.18 1.65
CA GLU A 204 10.58 -19.09 1.12
C GLU A 204 9.97 -20.24 0.31
N ALA A 205 8.78 -20.70 0.68
CA ALA A 205 8.08 -21.74 -0.05
C ALA A 205 7.49 -21.25 -1.38
N VAL A 206 6.97 -20.03 -1.47
CA VAL A 206 6.22 -19.59 -2.66
C VAL A 206 7.01 -18.73 -3.64
N ILE A 207 7.88 -17.83 -3.17
CA ILE A 207 8.60 -16.89 -4.05
C ILE A 207 9.46 -17.60 -5.11
N PRO A 208 10.20 -18.69 -4.79
CA PRO A 208 10.97 -19.41 -5.80
C PRO A 208 10.12 -20.07 -6.88
N ARG A 209 8.81 -20.27 -6.65
CA ARG A 209 7.89 -20.89 -7.62
C ARG A 209 7.34 -19.92 -8.64
N THR A 210 7.27 -18.63 -8.31
CA THR A 210 6.71 -17.59 -9.18
C THR A 210 7.79 -16.78 -9.88
N LYS A 211 9.07 -17.12 -9.70
CA LYS A 211 10.18 -16.44 -10.38
C LYS A 211 10.22 -16.83 -11.87
N PRO A 212 10.70 -15.94 -12.77
CA PRO A 212 11.01 -16.33 -14.13
C PRO A 212 12.07 -17.43 -14.17
N GLU A 213 11.87 -18.47 -14.99
CA GLU A 213 12.77 -19.64 -15.06
C GLU A 213 14.23 -19.24 -15.33
N GLN A 214 14.42 -18.26 -16.21
CA GLN A 214 15.72 -17.80 -16.69
C GLN A 214 16.09 -16.41 -16.14
N ALA A 215 15.55 -15.98 -14.99
CA ALA A 215 15.81 -14.66 -14.43
C ALA A 215 17.32 -14.32 -14.30
N GLY A 216 18.17 -15.32 -14.05
CA GLY A 216 19.61 -15.15 -13.97
C GLY A 216 20.29 -14.68 -15.27
N GLN A 217 19.67 -14.90 -16.44
CA GLN A 217 20.20 -14.41 -17.72
C GLN A 217 20.24 -12.88 -17.80
N LEU A 218 19.42 -12.18 -17.02
CA LEU A 218 19.48 -10.72 -16.94
C LEU A 218 20.84 -10.20 -16.47
N ALA A 219 21.62 -11.00 -15.74
CA ALA A 219 22.97 -10.63 -15.32
C ALA A 219 23.95 -10.51 -16.50
N LEU A 220 23.62 -11.05 -17.67
CA LEU A 220 24.42 -10.98 -18.90
C LEU A 220 24.11 -9.72 -19.75
N PHE A 221 23.18 -8.86 -19.29
CA PHE A 221 22.81 -7.66 -20.05
C PHE A 221 23.97 -6.65 -20.09
N GLY A 222 24.45 -6.34 -21.30
CA GLY A 222 25.57 -5.42 -21.52
C GLY A 222 26.93 -6.10 -21.65
N ASP A 223 27.00 -7.43 -21.57
CA ASP A 223 28.17 -8.21 -21.96
C ASP A 223 28.24 -8.29 -23.51
N GLU A 224 28.55 -7.16 -24.17
CA GLU A 224 28.96 -7.04 -25.58
C GLU A 224 30.22 -6.17 -25.72
#